data_AF-A0A7J3D560-F1
#
_entry.id   AF-A0A7J3D560-F1
#
_cell.length_a   1.000
_cell.length_b   1.000
_cell.length_c   1.000
_cell.angle_alpha   90.00
_cell.angle_beta   90.00
_cell.angle_gamma   90.00
#
_symmetry.space_group_name_H-M   'P 1'
#
loop_
_entity.id
_entity.type
_entity.pdbx_description
1 polymer ?
#
loop_
_entity_poly.entity_id
_entity_poly.type
_entity_poly.pdbx_seq_one_letter_code
_entity_poly.pdbx_strand_id
1 'polypeptide(L)'
;MCHVARSDLRENRPEYRLLDISSLKSHEEVDPKHLTALLEQIMSDGCLKRSIAVDKSTSVVLDGEHRFQSLRRLNCRIVPVVLVDYMSEDVLLFSRRKDFIFLTKSDVIGAALSRRLLPPKTTKHMINSNGKLKHISSIEKLVNMPLTTLQGEMR
;
A
#
# COMPACT_ATOMS: atom_id res chain seq x y z
N MET A 1 -42.06 -3.77 -22.07
CA MET A 1 -41.77 -2.91 -20.91
C MET A 1 -40.44 -3.35 -20.33
N CYS A 2 -39.45 -2.45 -20.35
CA CYS A 2 -38.18 -2.61 -19.64
C CYS A 2 -38.42 -2.99 -18.18
N HIS A 3 -37.61 -3.88 -17.64
CA HIS A 3 -36.94 -3.72 -16.34
C HIS A 3 -35.68 -4.60 -16.38
N VAL A 4 -34.57 -3.99 -16.79
CA VAL A 4 -33.24 -4.58 -16.75
C VAL A 4 -32.62 -4.31 -15.38
N ALA A 5 -31.98 -5.35 -14.84
CA ALA A 5 -30.95 -5.35 -13.81
C ALA A 5 -31.25 -4.65 -12.46
N ARG A 6 -31.56 -5.48 -11.46
CA ARG A 6 -31.01 -5.26 -10.11
C ARG A 6 -29.61 -5.87 -10.13
N SER A 7 -28.62 -5.05 -10.50
CA SER A 7 -27.22 -5.42 -10.37
C SER A 7 -26.92 -5.66 -8.89
N ASP A 8 -26.46 -6.89 -8.59
CA ASP A 8 -25.86 -7.24 -7.31
C ASP A 8 -24.94 -6.13 -6.83
N LEU A 9 -25.21 -5.63 -5.63
CA LEU A 9 -24.27 -4.81 -4.86
C LEU A 9 -23.03 -5.69 -4.66
N ARG A 10 -22.03 -5.52 -5.53
CA ARG A 10 -20.77 -6.22 -5.44
C ARG A 10 -20.14 -5.85 -4.10
N GLU A 11 -20.22 -6.75 -3.13
CA GLU A 11 -19.28 -6.79 -2.02
C GLU A 11 -17.90 -7.00 -2.63
N ASN A 12 -17.23 -5.90 -2.99
CA ASN A 12 -15.92 -5.93 -3.60
C ASN A 12 -14.93 -6.25 -2.48
N ARG A 13 -14.78 -7.54 -2.16
CA ARG A 13 -13.83 -7.99 -1.16
C ARG A 13 -12.42 -7.54 -1.59
N PRO A 14 -11.63 -6.92 -0.70
CA PRO A 14 -10.29 -6.48 -1.03
C PRO A 14 -9.46 -7.66 -1.58
N GLU A 15 -8.90 -7.48 -2.76
CA GLU A 15 -8.13 -8.51 -3.46
C GLU A 15 -6.74 -8.63 -2.83
N TYR A 16 -6.40 -9.83 -2.35
CA TYR A 16 -5.10 -10.11 -1.76
C TYR A 16 -4.23 -10.92 -2.73
N ARG A 17 -2.96 -10.52 -2.85
CA ARG A 17 -1.99 -11.15 -3.77
C ARG A 17 -0.60 -11.20 -3.14
N LEU A 18 0.23 -12.09 -3.68
CA LEU A 18 1.68 -12.05 -3.53
C LEU A 18 2.24 -11.45 -4.81
N LEU A 19 2.99 -10.35 -4.71
CA LEU A 19 3.61 -9.71 -5.86
C LEU A 19 5.14 -9.74 -5.75
N ASP A 20 5.81 -9.67 -6.90
CA ASP A 20 7.24 -9.40 -6.95
C ASP A 20 7.50 -8.00 -6.38
N ILE A 21 8.41 -7.90 -5.41
CA ILE A 21 8.76 -6.65 -4.75
C ILE A 21 9.27 -5.58 -5.74
N SER A 22 9.92 -6.01 -6.83
CA SER A 22 10.48 -5.13 -7.86
C SER A 22 9.40 -4.48 -8.73
N SER A 23 8.19 -5.04 -8.73
CA SER A 23 7.05 -4.47 -9.45
C SER A 23 6.42 -3.26 -8.74
N LEU A 24 6.65 -3.12 -7.43
CA LEU A 24 6.07 -2.06 -6.62
C LEU A 24 6.85 -0.75 -6.75
N LYS A 25 6.13 0.37 -6.66
CA LYS A 25 6.67 1.72 -6.84
C LYS A 25 6.37 2.59 -5.63
N SER A 26 7.41 3.19 -5.06
CA SER A 26 7.30 4.24 -4.05
C SER A 26 6.85 5.54 -4.67
N HIS A 27 5.92 6.25 -4.05
CA HIS A 27 5.63 7.67 -4.34
C HIS A 27 6.26 8.62 -3.33
N GLU A 28 6.72 8.11 -2.18
CA GLU A 28 7.28 8.87 -1.08
C GLU A 28 8.66 8.37 -0.66
N GLU A 29 9.46 9.30 -0.13
CA GLU A 29 10.65 8.96 0.63
C GLU A 29 10.30 8.37 2.00
N VAL A 30 11.23 7.61 2.57
CA VAL A 30 11.10 7.10 3.94
C VAL A 30 11.91 7.94 4.91
N ASP A 31 11.31 8.21 6.08
CA ASP A 31 12.07 8.69 7.23
C ASP A 31 13.15 7.64 7.63
N PRO A 32 14.45 7.97 7.61
CA PRO A 32 15.51 7.00 7.83
C PRO A 32 15.50 6.37 9.23
N LYS A 33 15.14 7.15 10.26
CA LYS A 33 15.11 6.65 11.65
C LYS A 33 14.01 5.61 11.82
N HIS A 34 12.81 5.91 11.32
CA HIS A 34 11.68 4.99 11.36
C HIS A 34 11.93 3.74 10.53
N LEU A 35 12.59 3.88 9.38
CA LEU A 35 12.99 2.76 8.55
C LEU A 35 13.94 1.81 9.26
N THR A 36 15.00 2.32 9.91
CA THR A 36 15.93 1.50 10.68
C THR A 36 15.22 0.75 11.79
N ALA A 37 14.42 1.47 12.59
CA ALA A 37 13.65 0.85 13.68
C ALA A 37 12.69 -0.24 13.19
N LEU A 38 11.99 0.00 12.07
CA LEU A 38 11.07 -0.99 11.51
C LEU A 38 11.79 -2.19 10.90
N LEU A 39 12.96 -1.98 10.28
CA LEU A 39 13.79 -3.07 9.77
C LEU A 39 14.24 -3.99 10.90
N GLU A 40 14.77 -3.43 12.00
CA GLU A 40 15.14 -4.19 13.20
C GLU A 40 13.95 -4.94 13.79
N GLN A 41 12.78 -4.30 13.84
CA GLN A 41 11.58 -4.93 14.35
C GLN A 41 11.14 -6.11 13.48
N ILE A 42 11.13 -5.97 12.14
CA ILE A 42 10.77 -7.05 11.23
C ILE A 42 11.76 -8.22 11.32
N MET A 43 13.06 -7.94 11.47
CA MET A 43 14.08 -8.98 11.68
C MET A 43 13.86 -9.73 12.99
N SER A 44 13.61 -9.01 14.08
CA SER A 44 13.32 -9.58 15.41
C SER A 44 12.04 -10.41 15.41
N ASP A 45 10.98 -9.90 14.77
CA ASP A 45 9.70 -10.59 14.60
C ASP A 45 9.81 -11.84 13.70
N GLY A 46 10.86 -11.91 12.85
CA GLY A 46 11.07 -12.99 11.86
C GLY A 46 10.03 -13.03 10.74
N CYS A 47 9.12 -12.07 10.68
CA CYS A 47 7.99 -12.06 9.76
C CYS A 47 7.48 -10.65 9.45
N LEU A 48 6.78 -10.53 8.33
CA LEU A 48 5.92 -9.37 8.07
C LEU A 48 4.54 -9.61 8.65
N LYS A 49 4.15 -8.83 9.65
CA LYS A 49 2.84 -8.99 10.33
C LYS A 49 1.64 -8.67 9.43
N ARG A 50 1.67 -7.58 8.66
CA ARG A 50 0.53 -7.12 7.84
C ARG A 50 0.91 -6.81 6.40
N SER A 51 -0.01 -7.07 5.47
CA SER A 51 0.14 -6.79 4.04
C SER A 51 0.31 -5.29 3.73
N ILE A 52 0.80 -4.97 2.53
CA ILE A 52 0.98 -3.59 2.05
C ILE A 52 -0.20 -3.19 1.16
N ALA A 53 -0.74 -1.98 1.30
CA ALA A 53 -1.79 -1.48 0.41
C ALA A 53 -1.17 -0.92 -0.87
N VAL A 54 -1.63 -1.41 -2.04
CA VAL A 54 -1.05 -1.09 -3.34
C VAL A 54 -2.15 -0.75 -4.34
N ASP A 55 -1.93 0.27 -5.18
CA ASP A 55 -2.80 0.54 -6.33
C ASP A 55 -2.70 -0.59 -7.35
N LYS A 56 -3.84 -1.22 -7.66
CA LYS A 56 -3.92 -2.35 -8.59
C LYS A 56 -3.50 -2.00 -10.02
N SER A 57 -3.62 -0.73 -10.41
CA SER A 57 -3.37 -0.30 -11.80
C SER A 57 -1.92 0.10 -12.04
N THR A 58 -1.28 0.74 -11.05
CA THR A 58 0.05 1.34 -11.22
C THR A 58 1.13 0.68 -10.36
N SER A 59 0.76 -0.23 -9.45
CA SER A 59 1.63 -0.84 -8.44
C SER A 59 2.25 0.18 -7.46
N VAL A 60 1.63 1.35 -7.31
CA VAL A 60 2.08 2.36 -6.34
C VAL A 60 1.71 1.92 -4.93
N VAL A 61 2.67 2.00 -4.02
CA VAL A 61 2.45 1.71 -2.59
C VAL A 61 1.61 2.84 -2.00
N LEU A 62 0.40 2.55 -1.51
CA LEU A 62 -0.49 3.56 -0.94
C LEU A 62 -0.35 3.65 0.58
N ASP A 63 -0.02 2.55 1.25
CA ASP A 63 0.35 2.53 2.66
C ASP A 63 1.34 1.40 2.94
N GLY A 64 2.24 1.62 3.90
CA GLY A 64 3.30 0.67 4.24
C GLY A 64 4.63 0.91 3.53
N GLU A 65 4.92 2.14 3.09
CA GLU A 65 6.19 2.52 2.44
C GLU A 65 7.42 2.07 3.26
N HIS A 66 7.44 2.30 4.57
CA HIS A 66 8.52 1.81 5.43
C HIS A 66 8.63 0.29 5.43
N ARG A 67 7.52 -0.45 5.46
CA ARG A 67 7.52 -1.93 5.39
C ARG A 67 8.11 -2.38 4.07
N PHE A 68 7.66 -1.80 2.97
CA PHE A 68 8.17 -2.09 1.63
C PHE A 68 9.68 -1.87 1.53
N GLN A 69 10.17 -0.72 2.00
CA GLN A 69 11.60 -0.40 1.98
C GLN A 69 12.44 -1.27 2.93
N SER A 70 11.90 -1.70 4.07
CA SER A 70 12.54 -2.67 4.96
C SER A 70 12.67 -4.03 4.26
N LEU A 71 11.60 -4.54 3.65
CA LEU A 71 11.62 -5.81 2.92
C LEU A 71 12.63 -5.80 1.77
N ARG A 72 12.74 -4.68 1.04
CA ARG A 72 13.77 -4.52 0.00
C ARG A 72 15.19 -4.62 0.56
N ARG A 73 15.46 -3.97 1.69
CA ARG A 73 16.77 -4.04 2.38
C ARG A 73 17.08 -5.43 2.92
N LEU A 74 16.05 -6.20 3.26
CA LEU A 74 16.16 -7.59 3.71
C LEU A 74 16.22 -8.60 2.55
N ASN A 75 16.40 -8.14 1.31
CA ASN A 75 16.46 -8.96 0.10
C ASN A 75 15.24 -9.86 -0.11
N CYS A 76 14.07 -9.44 0.42
CA CYS A 76 12.81 -10.11 0.10
C CYS A 76 12.51 -9.95 -1.39
N ARG A 77 11.92 -10.96 -2.03
CA ARG A 77 11.54 -10.99 -3.44
C ARG A 77 10.04 -10.91 -3.63
N ILE A 78 9.28 -11.43 -2.69
CA ILE A 78 7.82 -11.49 -2.72
C ILE A 78 7.27 -10.65 -1.58
N VAL A 79 6.16 -9.95 -1.82
CA VAL A 79 5.48 -9.14 -0.81
C VAL A 79 3.97 -9.41 -0.83
N PRO A 80 3.36 -9.66 0.35
CA PRO A 80 1.92 -9.75 0.47
C PRO A 80 1.28 -8.38 0.38
N VAL A 81 0.35 -8.22 -0.56
CA VAL A 81 -0.33 -6.95 -0.82
C VAL A 81 -1.84 -7.10 -0.75
N VAL A 82 -2.51 -6.01 -0.40
CA VAL A 82 -3.91 -5.80 -0.70
C VAL A 82 -4.00 -4.80 -1.86
N LEU A 83 -4.67 -5.22 -2.93
CA LEU A 83 -4.86 -4.41 -4.13
C LEU A 83 -6.08 -3.51 -3.95
N VAL A 84 -5.90 -2.25 -4.30
CA VAL A 84 -6.90 -1.19 -4.16
C VAL A 84 -7.09 -0.54 -5.52
N ASP A 85 -8.35 -0.29 -5.90
CA ASP A 85 -8.62 0.61 -7.01
C ASP A 85 -8.39 2.05 -6.56
N TYR A 86 -7.18 2.57 -6.75
CA TYR A 86 -6.82 3.87 -6.20
C TYR A 86 -7.67 5.00 -6.78
N MET A 87 -8.12 4.87 -8.03
CA MET A 87 -8.94 5.88 -8.70
C MET A 87 -10.42 5.82 -8.33
N SER A 88 -10.87 4.79 -7.59
CA SER A 88 -12.22 4.76 -7.03
C SER A 88 -12.52 5.98 -6.16
N GLU A 89 -13.75 6.48 -6.24
CA GLU A 89 -14.27 7.56 -5.38
C GLU A 89 -14.28 7.16 -3.89
N ASP A 90 -14.31 5.86 -3.60
CA ASP A 90 -14.24 5.35 -2.23
C ASP A 90 -12.86 5.52 -1.60
N VAL A 91 -11.81 5.79 -2.40
CA VAL A 91 -10.47 6.06 -1.89
C VAL A 91 -10.23 7.57 -1.88
N LEU A 92 -9.99 8.14 -0.71
CA LEU A 92 -9.73 9.56 -0.54
C LEU A 92 -8.26 9.80 -0.22
N LEU A 93 -7.71 10.85 -0.81
CA LEU A 93 -6.35 11.33 -0.55
C LEU A 93 -6.43 12.62 0.26
N PHE A 94 -5.64 12.67 1.34
CA PHE A 94 -5.40 13.89 2.09
C PHE A 94 -3.91 14.17 2.16
N SER A 95 -3.54 15.44 2.11
CA SER A 95 -2.17 15.86 2.42
C SER A 95 -1.95 15.92 3.93
N ARG A 96 -0.78 15.47 4.37
CA ARG A 96 -0.30 15.60 5.75
C ARG A 96 0.59 16.83 5.94
N ARG A 97 0.96 17.52 4.86
CA ARG A 97 1.91 18.63 4.90
C ARG A 97 1.33 19.90 4.29
N LYS A 98 1.72 21.05 4.85
CA LYS A 98 1.22 22.37 4.43
C LYS A 98 1.79 22.85 3.11
N ASP A 99 2.90 22.29 2.65
CA ASP A 99 3.54 22.56 1.36
C ASP A 99 2.88 21.81 0.19
N PHE A 100 1.94 20.88 0.45
CA PHE A 100 1.23 20.10 -0.57
C PHE A 100 -0.30 20.24 -0.43
N ILE A 101 -0.82 21.47 -0.47
CA ILE A 101 -2.25 21.76 -0.21
C ILE A 101 -3.17 21.18 -1.30
N PHE A 102 -2.74 21.20 -2.56
CA PHE A 102 -3.52 20.77 -3.73
C PHE A 102 -3.09 19.40 -4.26
N LEU A 103 -2.66 18.50 -3.38
CA LEU A 103 -2.17 17.18 -3.77
C LEU A 103 -3.29 16.32 -4.35
N THR A 104 -3.09 15.81 -5.57
CA THR A 104 -4.02 14.93 -6.28
C THR A 104 -3.52 13.48 -6.34
N LYS A 105 -4.41 12.53 -6.61
CA LYS A 105 -4.03 11.12 -6.85
C LYS A 105 -3.08 10.99 -8.05
N SER A 106 -3.27 11.83 -9.07
CA SER A 106 -2.39 11.88 -10.24
C SER A 106 -0.98 12.34 -9.87
N ASP A 107 -0.83 13.26 -8.90
CA ASP A 107 0.50 13.67 -8.41
C ASP A 107 1.20 12.51 -7.67
N VAL A 108 0.46 11.74 -6.87
CA VAL A 108 0.97 10.54 -6.18
C VAL A 108 1.47 9.51 -7.20
N ILE A 109 0.66 9.20 -8.21
CA ILE A 109 1.04 8.29 -9.30
C ILE A 109 2.24 8.86 -10.06
N GLY A 110 2.20 10.16 -10.40
CA GLY A 110 3.26 10.85 -11.13
C GLY A 110 4.61 10.83 -10.40
N ALA A 111 4.62 11.03 -9.08
CA ALA A 111 5.81 10.93 -8.24
C ALA A 111 6.45 9.53 -8.35
N ALA A 112 5.63 8.49 -8.27
CA ALA A 112 6.11 7.11 -8.38
C ALA A 112 6.63 6.73 -9.78
N LEU A 113 5.95 7.19 -10.83
CA LEU A 113 6.35 6.89 -12.21
C LEU A 113 7.57 7.70 -12.66
N SER A 114 7.68 8.95 -12.21
CA SER A 114 8.82 9.84 -12.54
C SER A 114 10.04 9.64 -11.65
N ARG A 115 9.93 8.85 -10.58
CA ARG A 115 10.93 8.69 -9.51
C ARG A 115 11.32 9.99 -8.80
N ARG A 116 10.49 11.02 -8.90
CA ARG A 116 10.60 12.25 -8.09
C ARG A 116 9.70 12.07 -6.87
N LEU A 117 10.25 11.42 -5.85
CA LEU A 117 9.50 11.06 -4.66
C LEU A 117 9.06 12.31 -3.89
N LEU A 118 7.87 12.22 -3.31
CA LEU A 118 7.39 13.20 -2.35
C LEU A 118 8.15 13.07 -1.03
N PRO A 119 8.29 14.14 -0.23
CA PRO A 119 8.88 14.04 1.10
C PRO A 119 8.17 13.00 1.99
N PRO A 120 8.80 12.48 3.04
CA PRO A 120 8.20 11.47 3.88
C PRO A 120 6.87 11.93 4.51
N LYS A 121 5.91 11.00 4.56
CA LYS A 121 4.59 11.22 5.19
C LYS A 121 3.85 12.40 4.55
N THR A 122 3.86 12.50 3.22
CA THR A 122 3.13 13.56 2.49
C THR A 122 1.66 13.22 2.33
N THR A 123 1.34 11.94 2.09
CA THR A 123 0.02 11.43 1.76
C THR A 123 -0.63 10.74 2.95
N LYS A 124 -1.96 10.79 2.99
CA LYS A 124 -2.81 9.99 3.87
C LYS A 124 -3.96 9.46 3.04
N HIS A 125 -3.96 8.15 2.84
CA HIS A 125 -5.01 7.46 2.11
C HIS A 125 -6.09 6.96 3.07
N MET A 126 -7.33 7.29 2.75
CA MET A 126 -8.51 6.89 3.50
C MET A 126 -9.44 6.13 2.55
N ILE A 127 -10.26 5.25 3.10
CA ILE A 127 -11.26 4.51 2.35
C ILE A 127 -12.64 4.71 2.99
N ASN A 128 -13.66 4.86 2.16
CA ASN A 128 -15.05 4.80 2.57
C ASN A 128 -15.47 3.32 2.59
N SER A 129 -15.80 2.81 3.77
CA SER A 129 -16.28 1.44 3.95
C SER A 129 -17.57 1.48 4.74
N ASN A 130 -18.68 1.17 4.06
CA ASN A 130 -20.03 1.18 4.63
C ASN A 130 -20.39 2.52 5.28
N GLY A 131 -20.10 3.63 4.59
CA GLY A 131 -20.37 4.99 5.07
C GLY A 131 -19.44 5.47 6.18
N LYS A 132 -18.41 4.68 6.55
CA LYS A 132 -17.42 5.07 7.55
C LYS A 132 -16.07 5.30 6.89
N LEU A 133 -15.51 6.49 7.11
CA LEU A 133 -14.17 6.82 6.66
C LEU A 133 -13.14 6.16 7.58
N LYS A 134 -12.27 5.33 7.02
CA LYS A 134 -11.19 4.63 7.73
C LYS A 134 -9.86 4.85 7.03
N HIS A 135 -8.76 4.72 7.76
CA HIS A 135 -7.45 4.69 7.11
C HIS A 135 -7.35 3.46 6.19
N ILE A 136 -6.64 3.59 5.07
CA ILE A 136 -6.46 2.48 4.11
C ILE A 136 -5.82 1.25 4.77
N SER A 137 -5.01 1.43 5.82
CA SER A 137 -4.45 0.30 6.58
C SER A 137 -5.52 -0.60 7.24
N SER A 138 -6.78 -0.16 7.33
CA SER A 138 -7.88 -0.98 7.84
C SER A 138 -8.21 -2.20 6.98
N ILE A 139 -7.85 -2.21 5.69
CA ILE A 139 -8.02 -3.36 4.78
C ILE A 139 -6.76 -4.21 4.65
N GLU A 140 -5.63 -3.80 5.23
CA GLU A 140 -4.44 -4.64 5.24
C GLU A 140 -4.68 -5.89 6.09
N LYS A 141 -4.37 -7.06 5.55
CA LYS A 141 -4.60 -8.32 6.24
C LYS A 141 -3.47 -8.60 7.23
N LEU A 142 -3.80 -9.19 8.38
CA LEU A 142 -2.80 -9.83 9.25
C LEU A 142 -2.35 -11.13 8.55
N VAL A 143 -1.07 -11.19 8.18
CA VAL A 143 -0.51 -12.29 7.37
C VAL A 143 0.58 -13.06 8.12
N ASN A 144 1.32 -12.42 9.03
CA ASN A 144 2.44 -13.01 9.78
C ASN A 144 3.37 -13.85 8.88
N MET A 145 3.71 -13.31 7.70
CA MET A 145 4.42 -14.06 6.66
C MET A 145 5.92 -14.14 7.01
N PRO A 146 6.51 -15.34 7.15
CA PRO A 146 7.92 -15.50 7.51
C PRO A 146 8.88 -14.84 6.51
N LEU A 147 9.99 -14.29 7.00
CA LEU A 147 11.01 -13.68 6.15
C LEU A 147 11.59 -14.66 5.12
N THR A 148 11.80 -15.91 5.49
CA THR A 148 12.28 -16.97 4.58
C THR A 148 11.35 -17.14 3.37
N THR A 149 10.03 -17.15 3.59
CA THR A 149 9.02 -17.16 2.53
C THR A 149 9.12 -15.91 1.65
N LEU A 150 9.27 -14.73 2.26
CA LEU A 150 9.37 -13.45 1.53
C LEU A 150 10.65 -13.37 0.69
N GLN A 151 11.75 -13.99 1.13
CA GLN A 151 13.04 -14.06 0.44
C GLN A 151 13.06 -15.04 -0.74
N GLY A 152 11.99 -15.85 -0.89
CA GLY A 152 11.94 -16.89 -1.92
C GLY A 152 12.77 -18.12 -1.55
N GLU A 153 13.14 -18.27 -0.27
CA GLU A 153 13.68 -19.51 0.27
C GLU A 153 12.52 -20.48 0.50
N MET A 154 12.00 -21.01 -0.60
CA MET A 154 11.14 -22.19 -0.54
C MET A 154 12.06 -23.37 -0.21
N ARG A 155 11.92 -23.92 1.00
CA ARG A 155 12.39 -25.29 1.29
C ARG A 155 11.46 -26.30 0.63
#